data_AF-U6DQC9-F1
#
_entry.id   AF-U6DQC9-F1
#
_cell.length_a   1.000
_cell.length_b   1.000
_cell.length_c   1.000
_cell.angle_alpha   90.00
_cell.angle_beta   90.00
_cell.angle_gamma   90.00
#
_symmetry.space_group_name_H-M   'P 1'
#
loop_
_entity.id
_entity.type
_entity.pdbx_description
1 polymer ?
#
loop_
_entity_poly.entity_id
_entity_poly.type
_entity_poly.pdbx_seq_one_letter_code
_entity_poly.pdbx_strand_id
1 'polypeptide(L)'
;GLLRQEAVSRKRKAKNWEDEDFYDSDDDTFLDRTGLVEKKRLNRMKKAGKIDEKPETFESLVAKLNDAEKELSEISEKLKASSKALSESPSQDSLEAFMSEMKSGSALDGVSRKKLHLRTFELRKEQQRLKGLIKIVKPAEIPELKKTESQATDVENKAKKLTLPLFGAMKGGSKFKLKTGTVGKLPPKRPELPPALLRMKDEPEVEEEEEEE
;
A
#
# COMPACT_ATOMS: atom_id res chain seq x y z
N GLY A 1 -11.47 57.04 32.80
CA GLY A 1 -11.87 55.78 32.16
C GLY A 1 -10.96 55.55 30.97
N LEU A 2 -10.20 54.45 30.96
CA LEU A 2 -9.28 54.12 29.88
C LEU A 2 -9.98 53.19 28.89
N LEU A 3 -10.21 53.69 27.68
CA LEU A 3 -10.94 53.05 26.59
C LEU A 3 -10.24 51.75 26.18
N ARG A 4 -10.89 50.61 26.43
CA ARG A 4 -10.44 49.28 25.99
C ARG A 4 -10.44 49.26 24.46
N GLN A 5 -9.26 49.29 23.85
CA GLN A 5 -9.11 49.03 22.41
C GLN A 5 -9.63 47.63 22.13
N GLU A 6 -10.75 47.55 21.42
CA GLU A 6 -11.33 46.31 20.96
C GLU A 6 -10.33 45.60 20.04
N ALA A 7 -9.97 44.37 20.37
CA ALA A 7 -9.16 43.52 19.50
C ALA A 7 -10.00 43.14 18.28
N VAL A 8 -10.02 44.00 17.26
CA VAL A 8 -10.54 43.66 15.94
C VAL A 8 -9.61 42.61 15.35
N SER A 9 -9.94 41.34 15.57
CA SER A 9 -9.23 40.22 14.96
C SER A 9 -9.40 40.33 13.45
N ARG A 10 -8.35 40.80 12.75
CA ARG A 10 -8.32 40.73 11.28
C ARG A 10 -8.46 39.25 10.91
N LYS A 11 -9.60 38.88 10.33
CA LYS A 11 -9.84 37.52 9.83
C LYS A 11 -8.76 37.23 8.79
N ARG A 12 -7.86 36.29 9.09
CA ARG A 12 -6.86 35.84 8.13
C ARG A 12 -7.62 35.23 6.95
N LYS A 13 -7.34 35.70 5.74
CA LYS A 13 -7.86 35.07 4.52
C LYS A 13 -7.28 33.66 4.48
N ALA A 14 -8.14 32.66 4.28
CA ALA A 14 -7.67 31.32 3.99
C ALA A 14 -6.86 31.42 2.68
N LYS A 15 -5.58 31.05 2.74
CA LYS A 15 -4.72 31.07 1.57
C LYS A 15 -5.18 29.96 0.64
N ASN A 16 -5.60 30.32 -0.56
CA ASN A 16 -6.01 29.36 -1.58
C ASN A 16 -4.74 28.77 -2.21
N TRP A 17 -4.22 27.73 -1.58
CA TRP A 17 -3.11 26.92 -2.10
C TRP A 17 -3.44 26.20 -3.42
N GLU A 18 -4.64 26.41 -4.00
CA GLU A 18 -5.02 25.84 -5.29
C GLU A 18 -4.44 26.64 -6.47
N ASP A 19 -4.56 27.97 -6.42
CA ASP A 19 -4.24 28.85 -7.56
C ASP A 19 -2.85 29.50 -7.45
N GLU A 20 -2.33 29.65 -6.22
CA GLU A 20 -1.11 30.43 -5.96
C GLU A 20 0.14 29.55 -5.76
N ASP A 21 0.00 28.22 -5.66
CA ASP A 21 1.08 27.32 -5.20
C ASP A 21 2.29 27.22 -6.15
N PHE A 22 2.12 27.52 -7.44
CA PHE A 22 3.21 27.37 -8.42
C PHE A 22 4.27 28.48 -8.32
N TYR A 23 3.91 29.66 -7.80
CA TYR A 23 4.81 30.83 -7.77
C TYR A 23 4.99 31.45 -6.38
N ASP A 24 4.19 31.04 -5.38
CA ASP A 24 4.21 31.60 -4.03
C ASP A 24 5.18 30.87 -3.07
N SER A 25 5.64 29.67 -3.43
CA SER A 25 6.71 28.98 -2.71
C SER A 25 7.97 28.93 -3.57
N ASP A 26 9.14 29.24 -3.00
CA ASP A 26 10.48 29.03 -3.61
C ASP A 26 10.79 27.56 -4.01
N ASP A 27 9.80 26.67 -3.93
CA ASP A 27 9.89 25.26 -4.31
C ASP A 27 9.66 25.13 -5.86
N ASP A 28 10.68 25.45 -6.67
CA ASP A 28 10.67 25.22 -8.13
C ASP A 28 10.94 23.75 -8.49
N THR A 29 10.12 23.20 -9.39
CA THR A 29 10.22 21.81 -9.89
C THR A 29 11.45 21.62 -10.77
N PHE A 30 11.94 22.66 -11.46
CA PHE A 30 13.06 22.55 -12.39
C PHE A 30 14.37 22.07 -11.73
N LEU A 31 14.64 22.50 -10.49
CA LEU A 31 15.84 22.09 -9.74
C LEU A 31 15.64 20.83 -8.88
N ASP A 32 14.40 20.38 -8.71
CA ASP A 32 14.09 19.23 -7.86
C ASP A 32 14.17 17.90 -8.64
N ARG A 33 15.34 17.29 -8.62
CA ARG A 33 15.55 15.94 -9.17
C ARG A 33 14.90 14.82 -8.33
N THR A 34 14.40 15.12 -7.12
CA THR A 34 13.87 14.12 -6.17
C THR A 34 12.33 14.01 -6.16
N GLY A 35 11.65 14.95 -6.82
CA GLY A 35 10.18 15.04 -6.86
C GLY A 35 9.53 15.31 -5.49
N LEU A 36 10.28 15.93 -4.57
CA LEU A 36 9.82 16.31 -3.23
C LEU A 36 8.83 17.49 -3.30
N VAL A 37 9.07 18.45 -4.20
CA VAL A 37 8.18 19.58 -4.50
C VAL A 37 6.81 19.08 -4.93
N GLU A 38 6.77 18.12 -5.85
CA GLU A 38 5.52 17.53 -6.35
C GLU A 38 4.79 16.75 -5.27
N LYS A 39 5.51 16.01 -4.42
CA LYS A 39 4.91 15.34 -3.25
C LYS A 39 4.31 16.33 -2.25
N LYS A 40 5.00 17.44 -1.96
CA LYS A 40 4.46 18.53 -1.12
C LYS A 40 3.19 19.11 -1.73
N ARG A 41 3.19 19.38 -3.05
CA ARG A 41 2.01 19.87 -3.78
C ARG A 41 0.84 18.91 -3.68
N LEU A 42 1.06 17.62 -3.93
CA LEU A 42 0.02 16.59 -3.77
C LEU A 42 -0.52 16.55 -2.34
N ASN A 43 0.33 16.65 -1.33
CA ASN A 43 -0.09 16.71 0.07
C ASN A 43 -0.89 17.98 0.39
N ARG A 44 -0.57 19.13 -0.22
CA ARG A 44 -1.37 20.36 -0.12
C ARG A 44 -2.74 20.17 -0.78
N MET A 45 -2.79 19.56 -1.97
CA MET A 45 -4.05 19.23 -2.65
C MET A 45 -4.92 18.25 -1.85
N LYS A 46 -4.31 17.25 -1.20
CA LYS A 46 -5.00 16.35 -0.27
C LYS A 46 -5.60 17.13 0.92
N LYS A 47 -4.84 18.04 1.52
CA LYS A 47 -5.31 18.90 2.64
C LYS A 47 -6.41 19.87 2.21
N ALA A 48 -6.36 20.36 0.98
CA ALA A 48 -7.40 21.20 0.39
C ALA A 48 -8.68 20.41 0.04
N GLY A 49 -8.66 19.07 0.13
CA GLY A 49 -9.82 18.23 -0.15
C GLY A 49 -10.12 18.02 -1.63
N LYS A 50 -9.19 18.39 -2.54
CA LYS A 50 -9.37 18.16 -3.99
C LYS A 50 -9.11 16.71 -4.39
N ILE A 51 -8.32 16.01 -3.59
CA ILE A 51 -8.11 14.57 -3.69
C ILE A 51 -8.97 13.92 -2.60
N ASP A 52 -10.19 13.53 -2.97
CA ASP A 52 -11.04 12.70 -2.11
C ASP A 52 -10.42 11.31 -2.00
N GLU A 53 -9.60 11.09 -0.99
CA GLU A 53 -9.18 9.75 -0.57
C GLU A 53 -10.39 9.07 0.08
N LYS A 54 -11.35 8.65 -0.76
CA LYS A 54 -12.54 7.93 -0.31
C LYS A 54 -12.07 6.68 0.43
N PRO A 55 -12.47 6.49 1.71
CA PRO A 55 -12.08 5.31 2.45
C PRO A 55 -12.57 4.06 1.72
N GLU A 56 -11.70 3.07 1.57
CA GLU A 56 -12.07 1.79 0.96
C GLU A 56 -13.01 1.04 1.92
N THR A 57 -14.30 1.02 1.61
CA THR A 57 -15.30 0.22 2.32
C THR A 57 -15.27 -1.24 1.85
N PHE A 58 -15.86 -2.15 2.63
CA PHE A 58 -15.98 -3.57 2.26
C PHE A 58 -16.56 -3.75 0.86
N GLU A 59 -17.67 -3.08 0.56
CA GLU A 59 -18.35 -3.18 -0.75
C GLU A 59 -17.49 -2.66 -1.89
N SER A 60 -16.79 -1.54 -1.67
CA SER A 60 -15.86 -0.97 -2.66
C SER A 60 -14.70 -1.93 -2.96
N LEU A 61 -14.15 -2.58 -1.93
CA LEU A 61 -13.09 -3.58 -2.09
C LEU A 61 -13.56 -4.82 -2.86
N VAL A 62 -14.77 -5.30 -2.60
CA VAL A 62 -15.37 -6.42 -3.33
C VAL A 62 -15.64 -6.04 -4.79
N ALA A 63 -16.13 -4.83 -5.06
CA ALA A 63 -16.32 -4.33 -6.42
C ALA A 63 -14.99 -4.32 -7.20
N LYS A 64 -13.93 -3.77 -6.61
CA LYS A 64 -12.58 -3.77 -7.22
C LYS A 64 -12.04 -5.17 -7.49
N LEU A 65 -12.32 -6.13 -6.59
CA LEU A 65 -11.93 -7.52 -6.80
C LEU A 65 -12.64 -8.10 -8.03
N ASN A 66 -13.95 -7.88 -8.14
CA ASN A 66 -14.74 -8.35 -9.28
C ASN A 66 -14.25 -7.73 -10.59
N ASP A 67 -13.91 -6.45 -10.59
CA ASP A 67 -13.39 -5.78 -11.79
C ASP A 67 -12.01 -6.34 -12.19
N ALA A 68 -11.12 -6.59 -11.23
CA ALA A 68 -9.85 -7.28 -11.51
C ALA A 68 -10.03 -8.71 -12.04
N GLU A 69 -11.06 -9.44 -11.57
CA GLU A 69 -11.40 -10.77 -12.09
C GLU A 69 -11.95 -10.70 -13.52
N LYS A 70 -12.79 -9.71 -13.84
CA LYS A 70 -13.26 -9.46 -15.22
C LYS A 70 -12.09 -9.14 -16.15
N GLU A 71 -11.20 -8.23 -15.76
CA GLU A 71 -10.03 -7.88 -16.57
C GLU A 71 -9.12 -9.09 -16.81
N LEU A 72 -8.90 -9.95 -15.80
CA LEU A 72 -8.16 -11.19 -16.01
C LEU A 72 -8.86 -12.13 -16.99
N SER A 73 -10.19 -12.26 -16.92
CA SER A 73 -10.95 -13.08 -17.86
C SER A 73 -10.80 -12.56 -19.29
N GLU A 74 -10.95 -11.26 -19.51
CA GLU A 74 -10.77 -10.62 -20.82
C GLU A 74 -9.35 -10.78 -21.37
N ILE A 75 -8.33 -10.60 -20.54
CA ILE A 75 -6.94 -10.78 -20.97
C ILE A 75 -6.70 -12.26 -21.31
N SER A 76 -7.26 -13.19 -20.53
CA SER A 76 -7.12 -14.62 -20.81
C SER A 76 -7.79 -15.01 -22.13
N GLU A 77 -8.95 -14.42 -22.44
CA GLU A 77 -9.65 -14.64 -23.71
C GLU A 77 -8.87 -14.05 -24.88
N LYS A 78 -8.34 -12.82 -24.74
CA LYS A 78 -7.46 -12.20 -25.76
C LYS A 78 -6.23 -13.05 -26.05
N LEU A 79 -5.58 -13.58 -25.01
CA LEU A 79 -4.43 -14.47 -25.18
C LEU A 79 -4.82 -15.81 -25.82
N LYS A 80 -5.94 -16.41 -25.42
CA LYS A 80 -6.46 -17.64 -26.02
C LYS A 80 -6.83 -17.44 -27.50
N ALA A 81 -7.55 -16.37 -27.83
CA ALA A 81 -7.92 -16.04 -29.21
C ALA A 81 -6.69 -15.86 -30.10
N SER A 82 -5.66 -15.14 -29.63
CA SER A 82 -4.39 -15.01 -30.35
C SER A 82 -3.66 -16.34 -30.51
N SER A 83 -3.64 -17.19 -29.47
CA SER A 83 -2.99 -18.51 -29.58
C SER A 83 -3.73 -19.45 -30.52
N LYS A 84 -5.07 -19.35 -30.56
CA LYS A 84 -5.93 -20.16 -31.40
C LYS A 84 -5.77 -19.77 -32.87
N ALA A 85 -5.76 -18.47 -33.18
CA ALA A 85 -5.47 -17.95 -34.52
C ALA A 85 -4.12 -18.45 -35.06
N LEU A 86 -3.10 -18.58 -34.19
CA LEU A 86 -1.79 -19.13 -34.57
C LEU A 86 -1.83 -20.65 -34.87
N SER A 87 -2.72 -21.39 -34.22
CA SER A 87 -2.80 -22.86 -34.32
C SER A 87 -3.72 -23.36 -35.43
N GLU A 88 -4.69 -22.53 -35.84
CA GLU A 88 -5.82 -22.95 -36.69
C GLU A 88 -5.64 -22.51 -38.16
N SER A 89 -4.46 -21.98 -38.51
CA SER A 89 -4.04 -21.79 -39.90
C SER A 89 -3.22 -23.00 -40.38
N PRO A 90 -3.84 -24.05 -40.96
CA PRO A 90 -3.13 -25.14 -41.64
C PRO A 90 -2.61 -24.68 -43.01
N SER A 91 -2.21 -23.41 -43.16
CA SER A 91 -1.61 -22.91 -44.38
C SER A 91 -0.17 -23.41 -44.43
N GLN A 92 0.12 -24.29 -45.40
CA GLN A 92 1.44 -24.85 -45.64
C GLN A 92 2.47 -23.78 -46.06
N ASP A 93 2.01 -22.59 -46.45
CA ASP A 93 2.85 -21.47 -46.89
C ASP A 93 2.92 -20.35 -45.83
N SER A 94 4.16 -19.99 -45.48
CA SER A 94 4.48 -18.93 -44.52
C SER A 94 3.94 -17.56 -44.95
N LEU A 95 3.85 -17.29 -46.27
CA LEU A 95 3.37 -16.01 -46.77
C LEU A 95 1.85 -15.86 -46.60
N GLU A 96 1.10 -16.92 -46.87
CA GLU A 96 -0.36 -16.91 -46.74
C GLU A 96 -0.79 -16.79 -45.27
N ALA A 97 -0.07 -17.46 -44.36
CA ALA A 97 -0.24 -17.29 -42.92
C ALA A 97 -0.10 -15.81 -42.52
N PHE A 98 0.99 -15.16 -42.94
CA PHE A 98 1.24 -13.74 -42.67
C PHE A 98 0.16 -12.82 -43.27
N MET A 99 -0.29 -13.08 -44.51
CA MET A 99 -1.35 -12.29 -45.15
C MET A 99 -2.70 -12.43 -44.44
N SER A 100 -3.05 -13.65 -43.99
CA SER A 100 -4.26 -13.89 -43.20
C SER A 100 -4.18 -13.25 -41.83
N GLU A 101 -3.01 -13.27 -41.21
CA GLU A 101 -2.73 -12.68 -39.92
C GLU A 101 -2.92 -11.16 -39.94
N MET A 102 -2.33 -10.48 -40.95
CA MET A 102 -2.52 -9.04 -41.16
C MET A 102 -3.98 -8.68 -41.48
N LYS A 103 -4.72 -9.50 -42.23
CA LYS A 103 -6.14 -9.25 -42.55
C LYS A 103 -7.06 -9.46 -41.35
N SER A 104 -6.74 -10.42 -40.47
CA SER A 104 -7.59 -10.77 -39.33
C SER A 104 -7.56 -9.71 -38.22
N GLY A 105 -6.49 -8.90 -38.15
CA GLY A 105 -6.27 -7.92 -37.07
C GLY A 105 -6.25 -8.55 -35.67
N SER A 106 -6.25 -9.89 -35.57
CA SER A 106 -6.42 -10.66 -34.35
C SER A 106 -5.10 -11.10 -33.73
N ALA A 107 -4.01 -10.94 -34.50
CA ALA A 107 -2.67 -11.22 -34.04
C ALA A 107 -2.16 -10.13 -33.11
N LEU A 108 -1.91 -10.56 -31.88
CA LEU A 108 -1.26 -9.75 -30.88
C LEU A 108 0.25 -9.74 -31.16
N ASP A 109 0.81 -8.54 -31.39
CA ASP A 109 2.25 -8.32 -31.48
C ASP A 109 2.99 -8.90 -30.26
N GLY A 110 4.24 -9.32 -30.43
CA GLY A 110 5.06 -9.92 -29.38
C GLY A 110 5.23 -9.01 -28.15
N VAL A 111 5.34 -7.70 -28.34
CA VAL A 111 5.39 -6.73 -27.23
C VAL A 111 4.03 -6.65 -26.54
N SER A 112 2.94 -6.61 -27.32
CA SER A 112 1.58 -6.58 -26.77
C SER A 112 1.26 -7.85 -25.96
N ARG A 113 1.70 -9.03 -26.41
CA ARG A 113 1.57 -10.30 -25.68
C ARG A 113 2.34 -10.27 -24.36
N LYS A 114 3.57 -9.77 -24.35
CA LYS A 114 4.37 -9.58 -23.12
C LYS A 114 3.69 -8.59 -22.16
N LYS A 115 3.15 -7.48 -22.68
CA LYS A 115 2.41 -6.48 -21.90
C LYS A 115 1.16 -7.09 -21.24
N LEU A 116 0.42 -7.94 -21.95
CA LEU A 116 -0.73 -8.65 -21.40
C LEU A 116 -0.29 -9.61 -20.28
N HIS A 117 0.79 -10.37 -20.45
CA HIS A 117 1.31 -11.23 -19.39
C HIS A 117 1.75 -10.44 -18.15
N LEU A 118 2.46 -9.33 -18.32
CA LEU A 118 2.80 -8.44 -17.21
C LEU A 118 1.55 -7.93 -16.48
N ARG A 119 0.54 -7.51 -17.24
CA ARG A 119 -0.75 -7.10 -16.66
C ARG A 119 -1.44 -8.23 -15.91
N THR A 120 -1.42 -9.47 -16.39
CA THR A 120 -1.97 -10.59 -15.62
C THR A 120 -1.25 -10.81 -14.29
N PHE A 121 0.07 -10.58 -14.24
CA PHE A 121 0.84 -10.71 -13.01
C PHE A 121 0.51 -9.59 -12.01
N GLU A 122 0.43 -8.35 -12.49
CA GLU A 122 0.01 -7.20 -11.68
C GLU A 122 -1.40 -7.40 -11.11
N LEU A 123 -2.36 -7.78 -11.94
CA LEU A 123 -3.74 -8.05 -11.51
C LEU A 123 -3.81 -9.19 -10.48
N ARG A 124 -3.01 -10.25 -10.63
CA ARG A 124 -2.94 -11.33 -9.62
C ARG A 124 -2.39 -10.84 -8.28
N LYS A 125 -1.38 -9.96 -8.30
CA LYS A 125 -0.84 -9.35 -7.08
C LYS A 125 -1.89 -8.45 -6.42
N GLU A 126 -2.62 -7.68 -7.21
CA GLU A 126 -3.72 -6.83 -6.73
C GLU A 126 -4.86 -7.66 -6.16
N GLN A 127 -5.25 -8.77 -6.79
CA GLN A 127 -6.25 -9.70 -6.25
C GLN A 127 -5.84 -10.25 -4.88
N GLN A 128 -4.58 -10.65 -4.71
CA GLN A 128 -4.10 -11.12 -3.40
C GLN A 128 -4.16 -10.01 -2.36
N ARG A 129 -3.77 -8.79 -2.73
CA ARG A 129 -3.86 -7.60 -1.86
C ARG A 129 -5.30 -7.32 -1.46
N LEU A 130 -6.23 -7.29 -2.41
CA LEU A 130 -7.66 -7.04 -2.20
C LEU A 130 -8.31 -8.14 -1.36
N LYS A 131 -8.01 -9.42 -1.61
CA LYS A 131 -8.45 -10.54 -0.76
C LYS A 131 -7.95 -10.41 0.67
N GLY A 132 -6.71 -9.95 0.85
CA GLY A 132 -6.14 -9.63 2.17
C GLY A 132 -6.90 -8.51 2.88
N LEU A 133 -7.16 -7.40 2.17
CA LEU A 133 -7.95 -6.26 2.68
C LEU A 133 -9.37 -6.69 3.05
N ILE A 134 -10.05 -7.43 2.18
CA ILE A 134 -11.41 -7.95 2.42
C ILE A 134 -11.44 -8.83 3.66
N LYS A 135 -10.43 -9.69 3.87
CA LYS A 135 -10.36 -10.54 5.08
C LYS A 135 -10.28 -9.71 6.37
N ILE A 136 -9.59 -8.59 6.35
CA ILE A 136 -9.45 -7.68 7.51
C ILE A 136 -10.75 -6.88 7.71
N VAL A 137 -11.35 -6.42 6.63
CA VAL A 137 -12.52 -5.52 6.64
C VAL A 137 -13.84 -6.30 6.72
N LYS A 138 -13.82 -7.63 6.54
CA LYS A 138 -15.00 -8.48 6.64
C LYS A 138 -15.66 -8.25 8.01
N PRO A 139 -16.95 -7.82 8.05
CA PRO A 139 -17.64 -7.64 9.32
C PRO A 139 -17.64 -8.96 10.08
N ALA A 140 -17.35 -8.91 11.38
CA ALA A 140 -17.28 -10.10 12.20
C ALA A 140 -18.66 -10.79 12.23
N GLU A 141 -18.76 -11.94 11.58
CA GLU A 141 -19.88 -12.85 11.72
C GLU A 141 -19.75 -13.49 13.11
N ILE A 142 -20.33 -12.83 14.12
CA ILE A 142 -20.46 -13.42 15.45
C ILE A 142 -21.36 -14.65 15.26
N PRO A 143 -20.90 -15.88 15.61
CA PRO A 143 -21.73 -17.06 15.46
C PRO A 143 -23.03 -16.82 16.22
N GLU A 144 -24.16 -17.08 15.56
CA GLU A 144 -25.47 -16.93 16.17
C GLU A 144 -25.47 -17.67 17.50
N LEU A 145 -25.72 -16.91 18.58
CA LEU A 145 -25.88 -17.48 19.91
C LEU A 145 -26.97 -18.53 19.80
N LYS A 146 -26.58 -19.80 19.80
CA LYS A 146 -27.51 -20.91 19.94
C LYS A 146 -28.27 -20.65 21.22
N LYS A 147 -29.50 -20.14 21.11
CA LYS A 147 -30.42 -20.06 22.23
C LYS A 147 -30.55 -21.49 22.72
N THR A 148 -29.98 -21.79 23.88
CA THR A 148 -30.16 -23.05 24.56
C THR A 148 -31.62 -23.11 25.02
N GLU A 149 -32.53 -23.37 24.09
CA GLU A 149 -33.89 -23.77 24.38
C GLU A 149 -33.86 -25.25 24.74
N SER A 150 -33.46 -25.56 25.97
CA SER A 150 -33.95 -26.74 26.70
C SER A 150 -33.27 -26.87 28.07
N GLN A 151 -34.13 -27.03 29.07
CA GLN A 151 -33.88 -27.40 30.48
C GLN A 151 -33.60 -26.26 31.47
N ALA A 152 -34.66 -25.52 31.79
CA ALA A 152 -34.95 -25.15 33.18
C ALA A 152 -36.46 -24.95 33.33
N THR A 153 -37.18 -26.05 33.52
CA THR A 153 -38.47 -25.99 34.23
C THR A 153 -38.16 -25.62 35.67
N ASP A 154 -38.84 -24.57 36.14
CA ASP A 154 -39.16 -24.33 37.55
C ASP A 154 -37.97 -24.10 38.51
N VAL A 155 -37.68 -22.82 38.82
CA VAL A 155 -37.50 -22.28 40.18
C VAL A 155 -37.38 -20.75 40.05
N GLU A 156 -38.48 -20.07 40.35
CA GLU A 156 -38.57 -18.86 41.17
C GLU A 156 -37.43 -17.80 41.10
N ASN A 157 -37.79 -16.65 40.53
CA ASN A 157 -37.41 -15.28 40.94
C ASN A 157 -36.32 -15.14 42.02
N LYS A 158 -35.05 -15.05 41.63
CA LYS A 158 -34.08 -14.12 42.26
C LYS A 158 -33.11 -13.60 41.21
N ALA A 159 -33.13 -12.29 40.98
CA ALA A 159 -32.13 -11.58 40.20
C ALA A 159 -30.74 -11.82 40.81
N LYS A 160 -30.01 -12.81 40.30
CA LYS A 160 -28.61 -13.04 40.63
C LYS A 160 -27.81 -11.92 39.98
N LYS A 161 -27.50 -10.89 40.76
CA LYS A 161 -26.58 -9.81 40.37
C LYS A 161 -25.28 -10.44 39.85
N LEU A 162 -25.02 -10.28 38.56
CA LEU A 162 -23.74 -10.61 37.96
C LEU A 162 -22.68 -9.66 38.54
N THR A 163 -21.92 -10.13 39.51
CA THR A 163 -20.74 -9.43 40.02
C THR A 163 -19.61 -9.56 39.01
N LEU A 164 -19.53 -8.63 38.06
CA LEU A 164 -18.31 -8.45 37.28
C LEU A 164 -17.18 -7.99 38.20
N PRO A 165 -15.95 -8.53 38.10
CA PRO A 165 -14.83 -8.01 38.84
C PRO A 165 -14.55 -6.58 38.38
N LEU A 166 -14.85 -5.61 39.25
CA LEU A 166 -14.53 -4.21 39.03
C LEU A 166 -13.01 -4.04 39.18
N PHE A 167 -12.28 -4.21 38.07
CA PHE A 167 -10.89 -3.79 38.00
C PHE A 167 -10.87 -2.25 38.04
N GLY A 168 -10.67 -1.69 39.22
CA GLY A 168 -10.76 -0.24 39.40
C GLY A 168 -10.68 0.27 40.84
N ALA A 169 -10.38 -0.59 41.83
CA ALA A 169 -9.98 -0.11 43.13
C ALA A 169 -8.51 0.30 43.07
N MET A 170 -8.23 1.58 42.81
CA MET A 170 -6.92 2.18 43.10
C MET A 170 -6.75 2.23 44.62
N LYS A 171 -6.46 1.07 45.23
CA LYS A 171 -6.07 0.99 46.64
C LYS A 171 -4.58 1.24 46.74
N GLY A 172 -4.27 2.43 47.24
CA GLY A 172 -2.96 2.73 47.80
C GLY A 172 -2.10 3.59 46.88
N GLY A 173 -1.96 4.86 47.29
CA GLY A 173 -0.78 5.67 46.98
C GLY A 173 0.47 5.07 47.62
N SER A 174 0.85 3.87 47.19
CA SER A 174 2.18 3.33 47.42
C SER A 174 3.11 4.10 46.50
N LYS A 175 3.95 4.93 47.12
CA LYS A 175 4.89 5.83 46.48
C LYS A 175 5.62 5.11 45.34
N PHE A 176 5.27 5.46 44.11
CA PHE A 176 6.13 5.20 42.96
C PHE A 176 7.39 6.03 43.19
N LYS A 177 8.36 5.42 43.87
CA LYS A 177 9.73 5.92 43.95
C LYS A 177 10.23 5.87 42.52
N LEU A 178 10.15 7.00 41.82
CA LEU A 178 10.95 7.26 40.64
C LEU A 178 12.38 6.84 41.01
N LYS A 179 12.87 5.78 40.39
CA LYS A 179 14.28 5.38 40.49
C LYS A 179 15.08 6.44 39.76
N THR A 180 15.29 7.59 40.40
CA THR A 180 16.42 8.45 40.11
C THR A 180 17.65 7.70 40.63
N GLY A 181 18.23 6.87 39.77
CA GLY A 181 19.39 6.06 40.11
C GLY A 181 19.85 5.28 38.90
N THR A 182 21.07 5.61 38.47
CA THR A 182 21.92 4.94 37.47
C THR A 182 21.58 5.21 36.00
N VAL A 183 22.15 6.31 35.51
CA VAL A 183 22.79 6.48 34.19
C VAL A 183 22.79 5.17 33.37
N GLY A 184 21.85 5.05 32.44
CA GLY A 184 21.90 4.02 31.42
C GLY A 184 23.22 4.13 30.67
N LYS A 185 23.91 3.00 30.47
CA LYS A 185 25.08 2.95 29.60
C LYS A 185 24.69 3.54 28.23
N LEU A 186 25.42 4.56 27.79
CA LEU A 186 25.27 5.10 26.43
C LEU A 186 25.49 3.96 25.43
N PRO A 187 24.62 3.82 24.41
CA PRO A 187 24.86 2.83 23.37
C PRO A 187 26.16 3.15 22.63
N PRO A 188 26.97 2.13 22.26
CA PRO A 188 28.22 2.35 21.56
C PRO A 188 27.96 3.06 20.22
N LYS A 189 28.71 4.15 19.96
CA LYS A 189 28.52 5.01 18.77
C LYS A 189 28.91 4.37 17.44
N ARG A 190 29.42 3.13 17.42
CA ARG A 190 29.80 2.42 16.19
C ARG A 190 29.49 0.93 16.32
N PRO A 191 28.88 0.30 15.29
CA PRO A 191 28.84 -1.16 15.21
C PRO A 191 30.26 -1.67 14.96
N GLU A 192 30.72 -2.62 15.77
CA GLU A 192 31.98 -3.33 15.51
C GLU A 192 31.82 -4.15 14.23
N LEU A 193 32.60 -3.81 13.20
CA LEU A 193 32.61 -4.55 11.95
C LEU A 193 33.39 -5.86 12.14
N PRO A 194 32.93 -6.98 11.55
CA PRO A 194 33.60 -8.26 11.69
C PRO A 194 35.01 -8.20 11.09
N PRO A 195 36.02 -8.81 11.74
CA PRO A 195 37.43 -8.77 11.32
C PRO A 195 37.68 -9.40 9.94
N ALA A 196 36.70 -10.11 9.38
CA ALA A 196 36.72 -10.62 8.02
C ALA A 196 36.81 -9.52 6.94
N LEU A 197 36.37 -8.28 7.25
CA LEU A 197 36.46 -7.15 6.32
C LEU A 197 37.83 -6.44 6.33
N LEU A 198 38.70 -6.75 7.29
CA LEU A 198 40.04 -6.16 7.42
C LEU A 198 41.16 -7.05 6.86
N ARG A 199 40.82 -8.20 6.25
CA ARG A 199 41.79 -8.96 5.47
C ARG A 199 41.98 -8.29 4.10
N MET A 200 42.90 -7.34 4.05
CA MET A 200 43.58 -6.98 2.81
C MET A 200 44.22 -8.26 2.27
N LYS A 201 43.75 -8.67 1.11
CA LYS A 201 44.28 -9.77 0.34
C LYS A 201 45.63 -9.32 -0.21
N ASP A 202 46.72 -9.83 0.36
CA ASP A 202 48.02 -9.79 -0.28
C ASP A 202 47.93 -10.67 -1.54
N GLU A 203 47.81 -10.03 -2.70
CA GLU A 203 48.05 -10.66 -4.00
C GLU A 203 49.40 -10.15 -4.53
N PRO A 204 50.29 -11.04 -4.97
CA PRO A 204 51.59 -10.67 -5.53
C PRO A 204 51.43 -10.03 -6.92
N GLU A 205 52.26 -9.02 -7.17
CA GLU A 205 52.57 -8.49 -8.51
C GLU A 205 52.95 -9.66 -9.43
N VAL A 206 52.19 -9.83 -10.51
CA VAL A 206 52.64 -10.55 -11.70
C VAL A 206 52.80 -9.48 -12.77
N GLU A 207 54.06 -9.16 -13.04
CA GLU A 207 54.50 -8.52 -14.28
C GLU A 207 54.06 -9.40 -15.44
N GLU A 208 53.25 -8.87 -16.36
CA GLU A 208 53.23 -9.37 -17.73
C GLU A 208 53.69 -8.23 -18.63
N GLU A 209 54.90 -8.45 -19.16
CA GLU A 209 55.56 -7.64 -20.16
C GLU A 209 54.72 -7.54 -21.44
N GLU A 210 54.77 -6.36 -22.07
CA GLU A 210 54.46 -6.20 -23.48
C GLU A 210 55.40 -7.09 -24.31
N GLU A 211 54.84 -7.91 -25.20
CA GLU A 211 55.57 -8.32 -26.40
C GLU A 211 54.72 -7.96 -27.63
N GLU A 212 55.23 -6.99 -28.39
CA GLU A 212 54.90 -6.71 -29.78
C GLU A 212 55.40 -7.88 -30.67
N GLU A 213 54.51 -8.43 -31.51
CA GLU A 213 54.67 -8.58 -32.97
C GLU A 213 53.39 -9.12 -33.63
#